data_AF-A0A822CWT4-F1
#
_entry.id   AF-A0A822CWT4-F1
#
_cell.length_a   1.000
_cell.length_b   1.000
_cell.length_c   1.000
_cell.angle_alpha   90.00
_cell.angle_beta   90.00
_cell.angle_gamma   90.00
#
_symmetry.space_group_name_H-M   'P 1'
#
loop_
_entity.id
_entity.type
_entity.pdbx_description
1 polymer ?
#
loop_
_entity_poly.entity_id
_entity_poly.type
_entity_poly.pdbx_seq_one_letter_code
_entity_poly.pdbx_strand_id
1 'polypeptide(L)'
;LKGMHLAAKYILDDISTRLTEIFTKYPNYTLIICGYSLGAGIASILSILLKSEYSHLKCYGIAMPGSVLSENLAHATRHFIYSYVVDVDMIARVSIRSLEHLRDRIVDALNKCNRSKLRLLTMTLARTLIKRQQTFRSMSYQTETLIDDTVSNSATTANINESISQIVLTHHSGERAHLVMPGTIIHLYSTHRVGLFSRGVSYRAGITTYNQFSQLIVHPRMWLDHFPASYSTALADVIENYDQISQQIV
;
A
#
# COMPACT_ATOMS: atom_id res chain seq x y z
N LEU A 1 -14.32 -4.03 -0.08
CA LEU A 1 -14.53 -4.76 1.19
C LEU A 1 -15.29 -6.08 1.04
N LYS A 2 -16.47 -6.09 0.38
CA LYS A 2 -17.26 -7.33 0.17
C LYS A 2 -16.42 -8.50 -0.37
N GLY A 3 -15.51 -8.25 -1.30
CA GLY A 3 -14.59 -9.28 -1.82
C GLY A 3 -13.67 -9.91 -0.76
N MET A 4 -13.03 -9.10 0.09
CA MET A 4 -12.14 -9.62 1.16
C MET A 4 -12.93 -10.44 2.19
N HIS A 5 -14.14 -10.00 2.54
CA HIS A 5 -15.02 -10.72 3.46
C HIS A 5 -15.47 -12.07 2.89
N LEU A 6 -15.88 -12.10 1.62
CA LEU A 6 -16.26 -13.34 0.94
C LEU A 6 -15.09 -14.32 0.83
N ALA A 7 -13.89 -13.83 0.49
CA ALA A 7 -12.69 -14.64 0.44
C ALA A 7 -12.31 -15.21 1.82
N ALA A 8 -12.43 -14.41 2.88
CA ALA A 8 -12.18 -14.87 4.25
C ALA A 8 -13.17 -15.96 4.67
N LYS A 9 -14.46 -15.83 4.32
CA LYS A 9 -15.46 -16.87 4.57
C LYS A 9 -15.17 -18.15 3.79
N TYR A 10 -14.83 -18.04 2.51
CA TYR A 10 -14.46 -19.20 1.70
C TYR A 10 -13.28 -19.97 2.30
N ILE A 11 -12.23 -19.25 2.75
CA ILE A 11 -11.08 -19.87 3.41
C ILE A 11 -11.49 -20.50 4.74
N LEU A 12 -12.32 -19.83 5.54
CA LEU A 12 -12.81 -20.36 6.82
C LEU A 12 -13.52 -21.70 6.63
N ASP A 13 -14.43 -21.77 5.66
CA ASP A 13 -15.19 -22.99 5.35
C ASP A 13 -14.23 -24.13 4.95
N ASP A 14 -13.23 -23.84 4.12
CA ASP A 14 -12.23 -24.81 3.65
C ASP A 14 -11.32 -25.36 4.77
N ILE A 15 -10.93 -24.53 5.74
CA ILE A 15 -9.94 -24.92 6.77
C ILE A 15 -10.54 -25.33 8.12
N SER A 16 -11.82 -25.07 8.37
CA SER A 16 -12.49 -25.25 9.68
C SER A 16 -12.32 -26.66 10.28
N THR A 17 -12.59 -27.71 9.50
CA THR A 17 -12.46 -29.11 9.94
C THR A 17 -11.01 -29.43 10.32
N ARG A 18 -10.05 -29.03 9.47
CA ARG A 18 -8.63 -29.30 9.68
C ARG A 18 -8.07 -28.57 10.90
N LEU A 19 -8.52 -27.33 11.14
CA LEU A 19 -8.14 -26.59 12.34
C LEU A 19 -8.66 -27.28 13.60
N THR A 20 -9.92 -27.72 13.62
CA THR A 20 -10.51 -28.45 14.75
C THR A 20 -9.70 -29.72 15.08
N GLU A 21 -9.34 -30.51 14.08
CA GLU A 21 -8.51 -31.71 14.26
C GLU A 21 -7.13 -31.39 14.85
N ILE A 22 -6.45 -30.37 14.33
CA ILE A 22 -5.12 -29.95 14.79
C ILE A 22 -5.18 -29.48 16.25
N PHE A 23 -6.16 -28.64 16.60
CA PHE A 23 -6.27 -28.08 17.95
C PHE A 23 -6.83 -29.07 18.98
N THR A 24 -7.50 -30.14 18.53
CA THR A 24 -7.80 -31.29 19.40
C THR A 24 -6.51 -31.98 19.85
N LYS A 25 -5.52 -32.10 18.96
CA LYS A 25 -4.23 -32.72 19.27
C LYS A 25 -3.27 -31.77 20.00
N TYR A 26 -3.33 -30.48 19.68
CA TYR A 26 -2.40 -29.46 20.19
C TYR A 26 -3.15 -28.24 20.75
N PRO A 27 -3.91 -28.39 21.86
CA PRO A 27 -4.80 -27.33 22.36
C PRO A 27 -4.06 -26.07 22.83
N ASN A 28 -2.80 -26.20 23.23
CA ASN A 28 -2.00 -25.09 23.77
C ASN A 28 -1.23 -24.31 22.69
N TYR A 29 -1.41 -24.64 21.41
CA TYR A 29 -0.67 -23.99 20.33
C TYR A 29 -1.25 -22.61 20.04
N THR A 30 -0.41 -21.72 19.49
CA THR A 30 -0.85 -20.41 19.01
C THR A 30 -1.17 -20.49 17.52
N LEU A 31 -2.40 -20.16 17.14
CA LEU A 31 -2.77 -20.01 15.73
C LEU A 31 -2.18 -18.71 15.19
N ILE A 32 -1.31 -18.80 14.20
CA ILE A 32 -0.73 -17.62 13.53
C ILE A 32 -1.27 -17.56 12.10
N ILE A 33 -1.90 -16.43 11.76
CA ILE A 33 -2.38 -16.16 10.40
C ILE A 33 -1.54 -15.03 9.82
N CYS A 34 -0.95 -15.26 8.65
CA CYS A 34 -0.14 -14.27 7.96
C CYS A 34 -0.75 -13.95 6.60
N GLY A 35 -0.54 -12.71 6.13
CA GLY A 35 -0.95 -12.33 4.80
C GLY A 35 -0.17 -11.12 4.30
N TYR A 36 -0.08 -10.98 2.98
CA TYR A 36 0.58 -9.86 2.32
C TYR A 36 -0.41 -9.13 1.41
N SER A 37 -0.35 -7.79 1.38
CA SER A 37 -1.20 -6.95 0.53
C SER A 37 -2.69 -7.29 0.70
N LEU A 38 -3.43 -7.58 -0.36
CA LEU A 38 -4.83 -8.03 -0.28
C LEU A 38 -5.02 -9.21 0.67
N GLY A 39 -4.08 -10.16 0.68
CA GLY A 39 -4.09 -11.32 1.57
C GLY A 39 -3.97 -10.94 3.05
N ALA A 40 -3.29 -9.83 3.37
CA ALA A 40 -3.24 -9.31 4.75
C ALA A 40 -4.62 -8.83 5.21
N GLY A 41 -5.37 -8.17 4.33
CA GLY A 41 -6.75 -7.76 4.61
C GLY A 41 -7.66 -8.96 4.85
N ILE A 42 -7.55 -9.99 4.01
CA ILE A 42 -8.29 -11.26 4.16
C ILE A 42 -7.90 -11.97 5.46
N ALA A 43 -6.61 -12.09 5.75
CA ALA A 43 -6.08 -12.67 6.98
C ALA A 43 -6.61 -11.97 8.23
N SER A 44 -6.71 -10.63 8.21
CA SER A 44 -7.25 -9.86 9.33
C SER A 44 -8.73 -10.16 9.59
N ILE A 45 -9.55 -10.28 8.53
CA ILE A 45 -10.97 -10.61 8.64
C ILE A 45 -11.13 -12.05 9.13
N LEU A 46 -10.40 -12.99 8.54
CA LEU A 46 -10.38 -14.40 8.95
C LEU A 46 -9.99 -14.53 10.44
N SER A 47 -8.99 -13.78 10.88
CA SER A 47 -8.55 -13.75 12.27
C SER A 47 -9.63 -13.28 13.23
N ILE A 48 -10.47 -12.32 12.82
CA ILE A 48 -11.62 -11.86 13.61
C ILE A 48 -12.68 -12.95 13.71
N LEU A 49 -12.99 -13.62 12.59
CA LEU A 49 -13.97 -14.71 12.56
C LEU A 49 -13.55 -15.88 13.47
N LEU A 50 -12.26 -16.18 13.52
CA LEU A 50 -11.70 -17.27 14.32
C LEU A 50 -11.39 -16.89 15.79
N LYS A 51 -11.44 -15.60 16.15
CA LYS A 51 -10.93 -15.14 17.45
C LYS A 51 -11.69 -15.72 18.65
N SER A 52 -12.99 -15.98 18.50
CA SER A 52 -13.82 -16.55 19.58
C SER A 52 -13.46 -18.00 19.90
N GLU A 53 -13.00 -18.76 18.89
CA GLU A 53 -12.63 -20.17 19.03
C GLU A 53 -11.17 -20.33 19.44
N TYR A 54 -10.28 -19.44 18.95
CA TYR A 54 -8.84 -19.54 19.17
C TYR A 54 -8.32 -18.32 19.97
N SER A 55 -8.33 -18.43 21.30
CA SER A 55 -7.98 -17.34 22.22
C SER A 55 -6.54 -16.83 22.04
N HIS A 56 -5.58 -17.70 21.73
CA HIS A 56 -4.18 -17.36 21.49
C HIS A 56 -3.86 -16.95 20.04
N LEU A 57 -4.87 -16.72 19.19
CA LEU A 57 -4.67 -16.34 17.79
C LEU A 57 -3.88 -15.02 17.66
N LYS A 58 -2.91 -14.99 16.73
CA LYS A 58 -2.21 -13.78 16.26
C LYS A 58 -2.30 -13.65 14.74
N CYS A 59 -2.39 -12.42 14.25
CA CYS A 59 -2.39 -12.10 12.83
C CYS A 59 -1.25 -11.14 12.50
N TYR A 60 -0.45 -11.47 11.48
CA TYR A 60 0.60 -10.58 10.96
C TYR A 60 0.28 -10.23 9.51
N GLY A 61 -0.22 -9.02 9.30
CA GLY A 61 -0.51 -8.50 7.97
C GLY A 61 0.60 -7.58 7.48
N ILE A 62 1.19 -7.93 6.35
CA ILE A 62 2.28 -7.16 5.72
C ILE A 62 1.69 -6.38 4.55
N ALA A 63 2.04 -5.11 4.41
CA ALA A 63 1.52 -4.24 3.35
C ALA A 63 -0.01 -4.17 3.32
N MET A 64 -0.64 -4.18 4.49
CA MET A 64 -2.09 -4.28 4.61
C MET A 64 -2.78 -3.04 4.01
N PRO A 65 -3.89 -3.19 3.25
CA PRO A 65 -4.67 -2.07 2.77
C PRO A 65 -5.11 -1.14 3.91
N GLY A 66 -5.10 0.17 3.65
CA GLY A 66 -5.48 1.18 4.66
C GLY A 66 -6.96 1.17 5.06
N SER A 67 -7.81 0.46 4.33
CA SER A 67 -9.28 0.49 4.48
C SER A 67 -9.87 -0.92 4.56
N VAL A 68 -9.78 -1.57 5.73
CA VAL A 68 -10.27 -2.94 5.93
C VAL A 68 -11.41 -3.03 6.94
N LEU A 69 -11.34 -2.33 8.08
CA LEU A 69 -12.32 -2.47 9.16
C LEU A 69 -12.87 -1.12 9.57
N SER A 70 -14.06 -1.12 10.19
CA SER A 70 -14.53 0.07 10.89
C SER A 70 -13.58 0.42 12.04
N GLU A 71 -13.57 1.68 12.45
CA GLU A 71 -12.70 2.18 13.51
C GLU A 71 -12.84 1.40 14.83
N ASN A 72 -14.07 1.12 15.25
CA ASN A 72 -14.36 0.34 16.46
C ASN A 72 -13.77 -1.07 16.38
N LEU A 73 -13.88 -1.72 15.22
CA LEU A 73 -13.37 -3.08 15.02
C LEU A 73 -11.85 -3.10 14.89
N ALA A 74 -11.26 -2.09 14.23
CA ALA A 74 -9.81 -1.91 14.21
C ALA A 74 -9.25 -1.69 15.63
N HIS A 75 -9.95 -0.93 16.48
CA HIS A 75 -9.57 -0.77 17.88
C HIS A 75 -9.63 -2.08 18.66
N ALA A 76 -10.72 -2.85 18.51
CA ALA A 76 -10.91 -4.14 19.18
C ALA A 76 -9.84 -5.19 18.81
N THR A 77 -9.19 -5.03 17.65
CA THR A 77 -8.20 -6.01 17.12
C THR A 77 -6.75 -5.73 17.49
N ARG A 78 -6.45 -4.61 18.16
CA ARG A 78 -5.07 -4.17 18.49
C ARG A 78 -4.24 -5.20 19.24
N HIS A 79 -4.87 -6.04 20.06
CA HIS A 79 -4.19 -7.00 20.91
C HIS A 79 -3.74 -8.27 20.16
N PHE A 80 -4.24 -8.53 18.95
CA PHE A 80 -3.92 -9.76 18.22
C PHE A 80 -3.63 -9.59 16.74
N ILE A 81 -3.93 -8.44 16.13
CA ILE A 81 -3.59 -8.13 14.74
C ILE A 81 -2.47 -7.11 14.70
N TYR A 82 -1.45 -7.37 13.90
CA TYR A 82 -0.29 -6.52 13.69
C TYR A 82 -0.16 -6.21 12.20
N SER A 83 -0.14 -4.93 11.85
CA SER A 83 -0.10 -4.43 10.47
C SER A 83 1.24 -3.75 10.22
N TYR A 84 2.06 -4.30 9.32
CA TYR A 84 3.36 -3.74 8.96
C TYR A 84 3.25 -2.91 7.68
N VAL A 85 3.83 -1.71 7.71
CA VAL A 85 3.87 -0.79 6.57
C VAL A 85 5.27 -0.25 6.37
N VAL A 86 5.78 -0.22 5.14
CA VAL A 86 7.09 0.37 4.80
C VAL A 86 6.93 1.76 4.19
N ASP A 87 7.73 2.71 4.67
CA ASP A 87 7.92 4.06 4.10
C ASP A 87 6.59 4.70 3.61
N VAL A 88 6.48 4.89 2.29
CA VAL A 88 5.34 5.52 1.60
C VAL A 88 4.56 4.51 0.76
N ASP A 89 4.48 3.25 1.20
CA ASP A 89 3.67 2.22 0.55
C ASP A 89 2.26 2.75 0.27
N MET A 90 1.91 2.76 -1.01
CA MET A 90 0.63 3.27 -1.48
C MET A 90 -0.54 2.42 -0.97
N ILE A 91 -0.42 1.09 -0.92
CA ILE A 91 -1.54 0.20 -0.59
C ILE A 91 -2.04 0.44 0.83
N ALA A 92 -1.10 0.67 1.75
CA ALA A 92 -1.41 1.10 3.13
C ALA A 92 -2.17 2.42 3.21
N ARG A 93 -2.11 3.25 2.15
CA ARG A 93 -2.69 4.61 2.08
C ARG A 93 -3.90 4.72 1.16
N VAL A 94 -4.24 3.64 0.45
CA VAL A 94 -5.41 3.61 -0.44
C VAL A 94 -6.68 3.45 0.39
N SER A 95 -7.57 4.40 0.22
CA SER A 95 -8.95 4.37 0.68
C SER A 95 -9.82 5.08 -0.37
N ILE A 96 -11.14 4.91 -0.28
CA ILE A 96 -12.07 5.63 -1.16
C ILE A 96 -11.83 7.15 -1.04
N ARG A 97 -11.71 7.65 0.19
CA ARG A 97 -11.46 9.07 0.48
C ARG A 97 -10.11 9.54 -0.09
N SER A 98 -9.05 8.78 0.10
CA SER A 98 -7.73 9.19 -0.40
C SER A 98 -7.65 9.17 -1.93
N LEU A 99 -8.40 8.29 -2.59
CA LEU A 99 -8.54 8.26 -4.04
C LEU A 99 -9.40 9.42 -4.58
N GLU A 100 -10.49 9.77 -3.89
CA GLU A 100 -11.31 10.95 -4.21
C GLU A 100 -10.48 12.24 -4.08
N HIS A 101 -9.75 12.41 -2.99
CA HIS A 101 -8.84 13.53 -2.82
C HIS A 101 -7.73 13.57 -3.88
N LEU A 102 -7.18 12.41 -4.27
CA LEU A 102 -6.19 12.34 -5.34
C LEU A 102 -6.80 12.77 -6.68
N ARG A 103 -8.00 12.31 -7.00
CA ARG A 103 -8.75 12.71 -8.20
C ARG A 103 -8.91 14.22 -8.24
N ASP A 104 -9.40 14.82 -7.16
CA ASP A 104 -9.66 16.27 -7.10
C ASP A 104 -8.37 17.07 -7.31
N ARG A 105 -7.27 16.65 -6.67
CA ARG A 105 -5.95 17.27 -6.87
C ARG A 105 -5.44 17.14 -8.31
N ILE A 106 -5.69 16.01 -8.97
CA ILE A 106 -5.31 15.81 -10.37
C ILE A 106 -6.15 16.72 -11.27
N VAL A 107 -7.46 16.78 -11.06
CA VAL A 107 -8.36 17.66 -11.83
C VAL A 107 -7.98 19.12 -11.65
N ASP A 108 -7.73 19.56 -10.42
CA ASP A 108 -7.28 20.92 -10.12
C ASP A 108 -5.95 21.25 -10.78
N ALA A 109 -4.98 20.33 -10.73
CA ALA A 109 -3.68 20.51 -11.37
C ALA A 109 -3.81 20.58 -12.91
N LEU A 110 -4.69 19.75 -13.50
CA LEU A 110 -4.97 19.77 -14.93
C LEU A 110 -5.66 21.07 -15.36
N ASN A 111 -6.58 21.59 -14.55
CA ASN A 111 -7.28 22.85 -14.83
C ASN A 111 -6.35 24.06 -14.72
N LYS A 112 -5.38 24.03 -13.79
CA LYS A 112 -4.36 25.08 -13.64
C LYS A 112 -3.22 24.97 -14.66
N CYS A 113 -3.14 23.88 -15.42
CA CYS A 113 -2.06 23.69 -16.39
C CYS A 113 -2.36 24.40 -17.72
N ASN A 114 -1.64 25.49 -17.99
CA ASN A 114 -1.74 26.25 -19.25
C ASN A 114 -0.88 25.66 -20.40
N ARG A 115 -0.48 24.38 -20.30
CA ARG A 115 0.26 23.66 -21.36
C ARG A 115 -0.70 22.72 -22.08
N SER A 116 -0.51 22.50 -23.38
CA SER A 116 -1.35 21.55 -24.11
C SER A 116 -1.24 20.17 -23.45
N LYS A 117 -2.39 19.61 -23.04
CA LYS A 117 -2.48 18.32 -22.34
C LYS A 117 -1.78 17.19 -23.12
N LEU A 118 -1.80 17.30 -24.45
CA LEU A 118 -1.09 16.42 -25.36
C LEU A 118 0.44 16.57 -25.28
N ARG A 119 0.99 17.78 -25.16
CA ARG A 119 2.44 18.01 -24.99
C ARG A 119 2.96 17.45 -23.68
N LEU A 120 2.16 17.46 -22.62
CA LEU A 120 2.53 16.81 -21.36
C LEU A 120 2.53 15.29 -21.49
N LEU A 121 1.52 14.70 -22.13
CA LEU A 121 1.48 13.25 -22.37
C LEU A 121 2.63 12.80 -23.28
N THR A 122 2.89 13.51 -24.38
CA THR A 122 4.00 13.19 -25.28
C THR A 122 5.36 13.39 -24.61
N MET A 123 5.55 14.44 -23.81
CA MET A 123 6.78 14.63 -23.04
C MET A 123 6.98 13.56 -21.98
N THR A 124 5.92 13.12 -21.30
CA THR A 124 6.02 12.09 -20.26
C THR A 124 6.27 10.73 -20.89
N LEU A 125 5.57 10.40 -21.99
CA LEU A 125 5.78 9.18 -22.76
C LEU A 125 7.17 9.16 -23.39
N ALA A 126 7.59 10.24 -24.05
CA ALA A 126 8.93 10.37 -24.62
C ALA A 126 10.01 10.24 -23.54
N ARG A 127 9.87 10.92 -22.39
CA ARG A 127 10.84 10.79 -21.28
C ARG A 127 10.86 9.40 -20.66
N THR A 128 9.72 8.71 -20.59
CA THR A 128 9.65 7.34 -20.07
C THR A 128 10.28 6.35 -21.06
N LEU A 129 10.06 6.55 -22.36
CA LEU A 129 10.68 5.77 -23.43
C LEU A 129 12.20 6.04 -23.55
N ILE A 130 12.62 7.30 -23.41
CA ILE A 130 14.04 7.70 -23.39
C ILE A 130 14.73 7.11 -22.15
N LYS A 131 14.11 7.14 -20.96
CA LYS A 131 14.65 6.46 -19.77
C LYS A 131 14.71 4.94 -19.95
N ARG A 132 13.73 4.34 -20.62
CA ARG A 132 13.72 2.90 -20.94
C ARG A 132 14.78 2.52 -21.99
N GLN A 133 15.10 3.43 -22.91
CA GLN A 133 16.23 3.29 -23.83
C GLN A 133 17.58 3.51 -23.15
N GLN A 134 17.70 4.43 -22.18
CA GLN A 134 18.95 4.71 -21.46
C GLN A 134 19.41 3.53 -20.60
N THR A 135 18.51 2.72 -20.04
CA THR A 135 18.89 1.46 -19.35
C THR A 135 19.42 0.38 -20.32
N PHE A 136 19.13 0.49 -21.62
CA PHE A 136 19.65 -0.40 -22.67
C PHE A 136 20.85 0.20 -23.43
N ARG A 137 21.04 1.53 -23.36
CA ARG A 137 22.08 2.32 -24.05
C ARG A 137 23.20 2.82 -23.12
N SER A 138 23.53 2.10 -22.05
CA SER A 138 24.88 2.19 -21.43
C SER A 138 26.00 1.74 -22.39
N MET A 139 25.68 1.53 -23.66
CA MET A 139 26.60 1.28 -24.76
C MET A 139 26.14 2.16 -25.94
N SER A 140 27.01 3.07 -26.38
CA SER A 140 26.94 3.94 -27.58
C SER A 140 26.24 5.33 -27.49
N TYR A 141 27.11 6.33 -27.25
CA TYR A 141 27.31 7.64 -27.90
C TYR A 141 26.17 8.63 -28.23
N GLN A 142 26.55 9.91 -28.06
CA GLN A 142 25.87 11.20 -28.26
C GLN A 142 25.03 11.31 -29.52
N THR A 143 23.96 12.13 -29.49
CA THR A 143 23.65 13.16 -30.50
C THR A 143 22.52 14.07 -29.99
N GLU A 144 22.77 15.39 -30.04
CA GLU A 144 21.77 16.47 -29.93
C GLU A 144 20.87 16.51 -31.17
N THR A 145 19.58 16.77 -31.01
CA THR A 145 18.80 17.44 -32.06
C THR A 145 17.70 18.31 -31.48
N LEU A 146 17.73 19.58 -31.92
CA LEU A 146 16.70 20.60 -31.81
C LEU A 146 15.46 20.15 -32.60
N ILE A 147 14.25 20.33 -32.04
CA ILE A 147 13.02 20.27 -32.85
C ILE A 147 12.21 21.55 -32.62
N ASP A 148 12.00 22.18 -33.77
CA ASP A 148 11.38 23.45 -34.11
C ASP A 148 9.88 23.52 -33.77
N ASP A 149 9.43 24.73 -33.46
CA ASP A 149 8.09 25.09 -33.00
C ASP A 149 7.19 25.41 -34.21
N THR A 150 6.32 24.49 -34.61
CA THR A 150 5.02 24.83 -35.23
C THR A 150 4.07 23.65 -35.09
N VAL A 151 2.85 23.88 -34.56
CA VAL A 151 1.56 23.28 -34.97
C VAL A 151 0.46 23.62 -33.95
N SER A 152 -0.43 24.50 -34.44
CA SER A 152 -1.88 24.66 -34.25
C SER A 152 -2.59 24.15 -32.98
N ASN A 153 -3.25 25.10 -32.31
CA ASN A 153 -4.23 24.90 -31.26
C ASN A 153 -5.52 24.24 -31.77
N SER A 154 -5.81 23.02 -31.30
CA SER A 154 -7.14 22.42 -31.40
C SER A 154 -7.52 21.90 -30.02
N ALA A 155 -8.45 22.59 -29.36
CA ALA A 155 -9.02 22.18 -28.08
C ALA A 155 -9.94 20.97 -28.29
N THR A 156 -9.43 19.76 -28.07
CA THR A 156 -10.26 18.56 -27.95
C THR A 156 -10.64 18.36 -26.48
N THR A 157 -11.90 18.65 -26.17
CA THR A 157 -12.60 18.22 -24.96
C THR A 157 -12.55 16.70 -24.91
N ALA A 158 -11.74 16.15 -24.00
CA ALA A 158 -11.72 14.73 -23.72
C ALA A 158 -13.04 14.35 -23.02
N ASN A 159 -14.01 13.87 -23.78
CA ASN A 159 -15.21 13.24 -23.25
C ASN A 159 -14.80 11.94 -22.54
N ILE A 160 -14.69 12.02 -21.21
CA ILE A 160 -14.56 10.84 -20.36
C ILE A 160 -15.91 10.11 -20.41
N ASN A 161 -15.90 8.89 -20.97
CA ASN A 161 -17.07 8.04 -21.13
C ASN A 161 -17.96 8.02 -19.88
N GLU A 162 -19.23 8.36 -20.07
CA GLU A 162 -20.30 8.44 -19.07
C GLU A 162 -20.50 7.12 -18.28
N SER A 163 -20.08 5.99 -18.84
CA SER A 163 -20.09 4.68 -18.19
C SER A 163 -19.06 4.53 -17.06
N ILE A 164 -17.94 5.25 -17.10
CA ILE A 164 -16.97 5.31 -15.98
C ILE A 164 -17.53 6.21 -14.87
N SER A 165 -18.22 7.28 -15.26
CA SER A 165 -18.93 8.16 -14.33
C SER A 165 -19.96 7.38 -13.52
N GLN A 166 -20.68 6.41 -14.09
CA GLN A 166 -21.67 5.60 -13.34
C GLN A 166 -21.09 4.71 -12.24
N ILE A 167 -19.84 4.23 -12.38
CA ILE A 167 -19.16 3.47 -11.30
C ILE A 167 -18.77 4.40 -10.14
N VAL A 168 -18.49 5.67 -10.46
CA VAL A 168 -18.01 6.72 -9.52
C VAL A 168 -19.17 7.58 -8.96
N LEU A 169 -20.30 7.66 -9.66
CA LEU A 169 -21.51 8.45 -9.33
C LEU A 169 -22.56 7.64 -8.55
N THR A 170 -22.19 6.51 -7.93
CA THR A 170 -23.03 5.97 -6.85
C THR A 170 -22.94 6.94 -5.66
N HIS A 171 -23.81 7.94 -5.70
CA HIS A 171 -24.17 8.96 -4.72
C HIS A 171 -24.34 8.37 -3.30
N HIS A 172 -23.27 8.05 -2.58
CA HIS A 172 -23.32 7.72 -1.14
C HIS A 172 -21.99 8.02 -0.42
N SER A 173 -21.28 9.10 -0.76
CA SER A 173 -20.07 9.52 -0.02
C SER A 173 -20.38 9.87 1.45
N GLY A 174 -21.63 10.21 1.78
CA GLY A 174 -22.09 10.44 3.16
C GLY A 174 -22.40 9.19 3.99
N GLU A 175 -22.63 8.02 3.37
CA GLU A 175 -23.12 6.81 4.06
C GLU A 175 -22.10 5.65 4.11
N ARG A 176 -20.96 5.76 3.42
CA ARG A 176 -19.95 4.70 3.46
C ARG A 176 -19.19 4.76 4.79
N ALA A 177 -19.30 3.68 5.56
CA ALA A 177 -18.57 3.49 6.80
C ALA A 177 -17.08 3.81 6.61
N HIS A 178 -16.52 4.63 7.49
CA HIS A 178 -15.11 4.96 7.49
C HIS A 178 -14.31 3.70 7.83
N LEU A 179 -13.52 3.23 6.85
CA LEU A 179 -12.70 2.04 7.00
C LEU A 179 -11.25 2.44 7.20
N VAL A 180 -10.60 1.77 8.14
CA VAL A 180 -9.24 2.04 8.60
C VAL A 180 -8.41 0.75 8.64
N MET A 181 -7.11 0.92 8.88
CA MET A 181 -6.17 -0.18 9.01
C MET A 181 -6.39 -0.92 10.35
N PRO A 182 -6.52 -2.26 10.34
CA PRO A 182 -6.67 -3.11 11.52
C PRO A 182 -5.46 -3.13 12.45
N GLY A 183 -5.73 -3.39 13.73
CA GLY A 183 -4.72 -3.84 14.68
C GLY A 183 -3.71 -2.79 15.15
N THR A 184 -2.62 -3.27 15.72
CA THR A 184 -1.44 -2.46 16.05
C THR A 184 -0.65 -2.23 14.77
N ILE A 185 -0.37 -0.97 14.43
CA ILE A 185 0.30 -0.62 13.18
C ILE A 185 1.76 -0.34 13.45
N ILE A 186 2.65 -1.08 12.79
CA ILE A 186 4.10 -0.92 12.85
C ILE A 186 4.56 -0.28 11.54
N HIS A 187 5.03 0.96 11.63
CA HIS A 187 5.62 1.67 10.50
C HIS A 187 7.13 1.47 10.48
N LEU A 188 7.63 0.87 9.40
CA LEU A 188 9.04 0.71 9.08
C LEU A 188 9.45 1.88 8.18
N TYR A 189 10.22 2.82 8.69
CA TYR A 189 10.60 4.03 7.95
C TYR A 189 12.12 4.18 7.86
N SER A 190 12.59 4.58 6.69
CA SER A 190 14.01 4.82 6.43
C SER A 190 14.50 6.11 7.12
N THR A 191 15.64 6.05 7.82
CA THR A 191 16.16 7.15 8.65
C THR A 191 17.41 7.85 8.11
N HIS A 192 18.29 7.11 7.44
CA HIS A 192 19.45 7.67 6.75
C HIS A 192 19.55 7.09 5.35
N ARG A 193 19.56 7.96 4.34
CA ARG A 193 19.91 7.65 2.96
C ARG A 193 21.09 8.52 2.58
N VAL A 194 22.31 8.01 2.72
CA VAL A 194 23.50 8.80 2.37
C VAL A 194 23.72 8.73 0.85
N GLY A 195 23.60 9.88 0.15
CA GLY A 195 24.30 10.21 -1.11
C GLY A 195 23.94 9.50 -2.43
N LEU A 196 24.33 10.13 -3.55
CA LEU A 196 24.07 9.71 -4.95
C LEU A 196 24.59 8.30 -5.33
N PHE A 197 25.48 7.71 -4.51
CA PHE A 197 26.12 6.41 -4.79
C PHE A 197 26.30 5.51 -3.55
N SER A 198 25.70 5.80 -2.38
CA SER A 198 25.88 4.96 -1.18
C SER A 198 24.72 4.00 -0.93
N ARG A 199 25.10 2.76 -0.54
CA ARG A 199 24.28 1.55 -0.41
C ARG A 199 23.62 1.34 0.96
N GLY A 200 23.74 2.26 1.91
CA GLY A 200 23.17 2.07 3.25
C GLY A 200 21.83 2.76 3.42
N VAL A 201 20.73 2.00 3.38
CA VAL A 201 19.42 2.48 3.87
C VAL A 201 19.18 1.78 5.19
N SER A 202 19.16 2.55 6.29
CA SER A 202 18.76 2.04 7.60
C SER A 202 17.30 2.36 7.88
N TYR A 203 16.59 1.41 8.46
CA TYR A 203 15.20 1.43 8.83
C TYR A 203 15.02 1.46 10.35
N ARG A 204 13.97 2.14 10.79
CA ARG A 204 13.47 2.07 12.17
C ARG A 204 12.01 1.66 12.16
N ALA A 205 11.59 1.00 13.24
CA ALA A 205 10.20 0.67 13.48
C ALA A 205 9.59 1.61 14.52
N GLY A 206 8.36 2.06 14.28
CA GLY A 206 7.56 2.79 15.26
C GLY A 206 6.11 2.33 15.24
N ILE A 207 5.50 2.23 16.42
CA ILE A 207 4.05 1.99 16.52
C ILE A 207 3.32 3.29 16.18
N THR A 208 2.28 3.21 15.36
CA THR A 208 1.52 4.37 14.92
C THR A 208 0.02 4.07 14.81
N THR A 209 -0.75 5.06 14.35
CA THR A 209 -2.19 5.00 14.13
C THR A 209 -2.53 5.08 12.64
N TYR A 210 -3.73 4.63 12.27
CA TYR A 210 -4.18 4.66 10.88
C TYR A 210 -4.27 6.09 10.31
N ASN A 211 -4.32 7.12 11.17
CA ASN A 211 -4.35 8.52 10.75
C ASN A 211 -3.12 8.91 9.92
N GLN A 212 -1.95 8.32 10.20
CA GLN A 212 -0.71 8.56 9.44
C GLN A 212 -0.79 8.05 7.98
N PHE A 213 -1.73 7.15 7.68
CA PHE A 213 -1.93 6.54 6.37
C PHE A 213 -3.22 7.00 5.69
N SER A 214 -3.90 8.03 6.21
CA SER A 214 -5.16 8.54 5.66
C SER A 214 -5.04 9.20 4.29
N GLN A 215 -3.84 9.61 3.89
CA GLN A 215 -3.58 10.32 2.64
C GLN A 215 -2.59 9.57 1.75
N LEU A 216 -2.88 9.60 0.46
CA LEU A 216 -2.01 9.06 -0.58
C LEU A 216 -0.90 10.06 -0.89
N ILE A 217 0.34 9.58 -0.76
CA ILE A 217 1.54 10.37 -1.01
C ILE A 217 2.02 10.06 -2.43
N VAL A 218 2.05 11.07 -3.30
CA VAL A 218 2.59 10.93 -4.65
C VAL A 218 4.12 10.97 -4.56
N HIS A 219 4.74 9.79 -4.59
CA HIS A 219 6.19 9.64 -4.50
C HIS A 219 6.66 8.55 -5.47
N PRO A 220 7.80 8.69 -6.17
CA PRO A 220 8.25 7.71 -7.16
C PRO A 220 8.39 6.28 -6.61
N ARG A 221 8.64 6.15 -5.30
CA ARG A 221 8.79 4.86 -4.63
C ARG A 221 7.51 4.29 -4.03
N MET A 222 6.38 5.00 -4.06
CA MET A 222 5.14 4.53 -3.43
C MET A 222 4.69 3.12 -3.88
N TRP A 223 5.04 2.75 -5.12
CA TRP A 223 4.85 1.40 -5.68
C TRP A 223 6.01 0.45 -5.37
N LEU A 224 7.24 0.97 -5.33
CA LEU A 224 8.43 0.17 -5.05
C LEU A 224 8.47 -0.27 -3.58
N ASP A 225 8.07 0.60 -2.68
CA ASP A 225 8.00 0.35 -1.24
C ASP A 225 6.90 -0.67 -0.90
N HIS A 226 5.93 -0.89 -1.81
CA HIS A 226 4.95 -1.95 -1.65
C HIS A 226 5.59 -3.33 -1.77
N PHE A 227 6.52 -3.55 -2.71
CA PHE A 227 7.00 -4.89 -3.06
C PHE A 227 7.66 -5.66 -1.89
N PRO A 228 7.60 -7.01 -1.89
CA PRO A 228 8.11 -7.82 -0.78
C PRO A 228 9.59 -7.59 -0.46
N ALA A 229 10.41 -7.27 -1.46
CA ALA A 229 11.82 -6.97 -1.27
C ALA A 229 12.05 -5.78 -0.32
N SER A 230 11.20 -4.75 -0.40
CA SER A 230 11.26 -3.57 0.47
C SER A 230 10.93 -3.94 1.92
N TYR A 231 9.90 -4.77 2.12
CA TYR A 231 9.54 -5.29 3.45
C TYR A 231 10.61 -6.21 4.04
N SER A 232 11.17 -7.11 3.24
CA SER A 232 12.24 -8.01 3.68
C SER A 232 13.47 -7.21 4.13
N THR A 233 13.91 -6.24 3.32
CA THR A 233 15.06 -5.38 3.63
C THR A 233 14.81 -4.57 4.90
N ALA A 234 13.63 -3.94 5.00
CA ALA A 234 13.28 -3.11 6.14
C ALA A 234 13.17 -3.91 7.45
N LEU A 235 12.54 -5.09 7.40
CA LEU A 235 12.43 -5.98 8.57
C LEU A 235 13.79 -6.52 9.00
N ALA A 236 14.63 -6.97 8.05
CA ALA A 236 15.96 -7.47 8.36
C ALA A 236 16.82 -6.42 9.05
N ASP A 237 16.85 -5.19 8.51
CA ASP A 237 17.62 -4.09 9.08
C ASP A 237 17.11 -3.68 10.47
N VAL A 238 15.78 -3.64 10.69
CA VAL A 238 15.22 -3.34 12.01
C VAL A 238 15.56 -4.41 13.04
N ILE A 239 15.52 -5.68 12.68
CA ILE A 239 15.85 -6.80 13.58
C ILE A 239 17.33 -6.76 13.95
N GLU A 240 18.21 -6.57 12.97
CA GLU A 240 19.66 -6.50 13.20
C GLU A 240 20.02 -5.35 14.15
N ASN A 241 19.41 -4.17 13.94
CA ASN A 241 19.61 -3.01 14.82
C ASN A 241 19.03 -3.23 16.23
N TYR A 242 17.94 -3.99 16.36
CA TYR A 242 17.37 -4.32 17.67
C TYR A 242 18.27 -5.25 18.49
N ASP A 243 18.80 -6.30 17.85
CA ASP A 243 19.67 -7.27 18.51
C ASP A 243 20.95 -6.61 19.02
N GLN A 244 21.56 -5.72 18.24
CA GLN A 244 22.74 -4.94 18.65
C GLN A 244 22.47 -4.06 19.88
N ILE A 245 21.31 -3.39 19.95
CA ILE A 245 20.94 -2.56 21.11
C ILE A 245 20.71 -3.45 22.33
N SER A 246 20.06 -4.60 22.17
CA SER A 246 19.78 -5.52 23.29
C SER A 246 21.06 -6.15 23.87
N GLN A 247 22.08 -6.40 23.03
CA GLN A 247 23.38 -6.92 23.46
C GLN A 247 24.27 -5.87 24.15
N GLN A 248 24.04 -4.58 23.94
CA GLN A 248 24.78 -3.49 24.61
C GLN A 248 24.23 -3.13 26.01
N ILE A 249 23.05 -3.66 26.36
CA ILE A 249 22.35 -3.37 27.63
C ILE A 249 22.55 -4.49 28.67
N VAL A 250 23.28 -5.56 28.32
CA VAL A 250 23.69 -6.66 29.23
C VAL A 250 25.15 -6.49 29.61
#